data_AF-A0A3D1J2C6-F1
#
_entry.id   AF-A0A3D1J2C6-F1
#
_cell.length_a   1.000
_cell.length_b   1.000
_cell.length_c   1.000
_cell.angle_alpha   90.00
_cell.angle_beta   90.00
_cell.angle_gamma   90.00
#
_symmetry.space_group_name_H-M   'P 1'
#
loop_
_entity.id
_entity.type
_entity.pdbx_description
1 polymer ?
#
loop_
_entity_poly.entity_id
_entity_poly.type
_entity_poly.pdbx_seq_one_letter_code
_entity_poly.pdbx_strand_id
1 'polypeptide(L)'
;MRVSQTAVLPPELASEAEKIGARLARLRIARHISQTEAALRAGFSRNTAYRLEKGDPGLALGQLLRYLDAIAPGKSLQSFLAEDDSAIAALEERERRKRVRPMSKRELDDLNF
;
A
#
# COMPACT_ATOMS: atom_id res chain seq x y z
N MET A 1 25.58 17.60 -10.39
CA MET A 1 25.39 16.27 -11.02
C MET A 1 24.02 15.75 -10.61
N ARG A 2 23.17 15.31 -11.56
CA ARG A 2 21.87 14.72 -11.22
C ARG A 2 22.09 13.28 -10.80
N VAL A 3 21.81 12.98 -9.54
CA VAL A 3 21.98 11.63 -8.97
C VAL A 3 20.64 10.91 -9.03
N SER A 4 20.65 9.63 -9.42
CA SER A 4 19.47 8.78 -9.33
C SER A 4 19.24 8.44 -7.86
N GLN A 5 18.15 8.95 -7.27
CA GLN A 5 17.85 8.74 -5.84
C GLN A 5 17.81 7.26 -5.48
N THR A 6 17.20 6.42 -6.33
CA THR A 6 17.17 4.97 -6.16
C THR A 6 18.55 4.33 -6.13
N ALA A 7 19.51 4.86 -6.88
CA ALA A 7 20.85 4.27 -6.99
C ALA A 7 21.79 4.65 -5.84
N VAL A 8 21.49 5.74 -5.11
CA VAL A 8 22.34 6.22 -4.00
C VAL A 8 21.72 6.02 -2.63
N LEU A 9 20.50 5.50 -2.57
CA LEU A 9 19.85 5.23 -1.31
C LEU A 9 20.43 3.95 -0.68
N PRO A 10 20.89 3.99 0.58
CA PRO A 10 21.25 2.78 1.31
C PRO A 10 20.10 1.77 1.34
N PRO A 11 20.38 0.45 1.34
CA PRO A 11 19.34 -0.58 1.30
C PRO A 11 18.27 -0.44 2.38
N GLU A 12 18.65 -0.07 3.60
CA GLU A 12 17.70 0.12 4.71
C GLU A 12 16.70 1.25 4.41
N LEU A 13 17.18 2.37 3.87
CA LEU A 13 16.32 3.50 3.51
C LEU A 13 15.46 3.20 2.27
N ALA A 14 15.95 2.36 1.35
CA ALA A 14 15.14 1.85 0.24
C ALA A 14 14.01 0.95 0.75
N SER A 15 14.29 0.08 1.73
CA SER A 15 13.26 -0.75 2.37
C SER A 15 12.19 0.10 3.07
N GLU A 16 12.58 1.17 3.77
CA GLU A 16 11.62 2.11 4.36
C GLU A 16 10.71 2.78 3.32
N ALA A 17 11.28 3.20 2.18
CA ALA A 17 10.51 3.77 1.09
C ALA A 17 9.51 2.75 0.50
N GLU A 18 9.93 1.49 0.31
CA GLU A 18 9.07 0.39 -0.13
C GLU A 18 7.91 0.13 0.84
N LYS A 19 8.17 0.13 2.17
CA LYS A 19 7.14 -0.03 3.20
C LYS A 19 6.09 1.08 3.12
N ILE A 20 6.52 2.34 2.98
CA ILE A 20 5.62 3.48 2.80
C ILE A 20 4.75 3.31 1.55
N GLY A 21 5.37 2.94 0.42
CA GLY A 21 4.65 2.71 -0.83
C GLY A 21 3.63 1.57 -0.75
N ALA A 22 4.04 0.42 -0.20
CA ALA A 22 3.17 -0.73 0.02
C ALA A 22 1.97 -0.36 0.91
N ARG A 23 2.20 0.51 1.89
CA ARG A 23 1.15 0.97 2.78
C ARG A 23 0.16 1.92 2.12
N LEU A 24 0.62 2.83 1.25
CA LEU A 24 -0.27 3.61 0.39
C LEU A 24 -1.16 2.70 -0.48
N ALA A 25 -0.57 1.64 -1.04
CA ALA A 25 -1.31 0.66 -1.83
C ALA A 25 -2.36 -0.09 -0.99
N ARG A 26 -2.00 -0.55 0.21
CA ARG A 26 -2.95 -1.19 1.15
C ARG A 26 -4.09 -0.26 1.52
N LEU A 27 -3.79 0.99 1.85
CA LEU A 27 -4.80 1.99 2.18
C LEU A 27 -5.75 2.22 0.99
N ARG A 28 -5.21 2.38 -0.22
CA ARG A 28 -6.03 2.53 -1.44
C ARG A 28 -6.96 1.33 -1.63
N ILE A 29 -6.44 0.11 -1.50
CA ILE A 29 -7.22 -1.13 -1.64
C ILE A 29 -8.30 -1.22 -0.56
N ALA A 30 -7.96 -0.90 0.70
CA ALA A 30 -8.92 -0.87 1.80
C ALA A 30 -10.10 0.08 1.54
N ARG A 31 -9.85 1.16 0.78
CA ARG A 31 -10.83 2.16 0.36
C ARG A 31 -11.54 1.84 -0.96
N HIS A 32 -11.25 0.70 -1.58
CA HIS A 32 -11.84 0.25 -2.86
C HIS A 32 -11.59 1.20 -4.04
N ILE A 33 -10.47 1.93 -4.01
CA ILE A 33 -10.11 2.87 -5.08
C ILE A 33 -9.15 2.17 -6.06
N SER A 34 -9.38 2.29 -7.37
CA SER A 34 -8.42 1.74 -8.35
C SER A 34 -7.16 2.60 -8.44
N GLN A 35 -6.01 2.01 -8.81
CA GLN A 35 -4.77 2.79 -8.97
C GLN A 35 -4.92 3.90 -10.03
N THR A 36 -5.64 3.62 -11.12
CA THR A 36 -5.95 4.59 -12.18
C THR A 36 -6.80 5.75 -11.65
N GLU A 37 -7.82 5.46 -10.86
CA GLU A 37 -8.70 6.46 -10.26
C GLU A 37 -7.96 7.33 -9.23
N ALA A 38 -7.16 6.71 -8.36
CA ALA A 38 -6.32 7.46 -7.42
C ALA A 38 -5.35 8.41 -8.14
N ALA A 39 -4.75 7.96 -9.24
CA ALA A 39 -3.87 8.79 -10.06
C ALA A 39 -4.61 9.98 -10.68
N LEU A 40 -5.82 9.75 -11.23
CA LEU A 40 -6.67 10.78 -11.79
C LEU A 40 -7.04 11.84 -10.74
N ARG A 41 -7.51 11.41 -9.57
CA ARG A 41 -7.85 12.29 -8.44
C ARG A 41 -6.64 13.11 -7.96
N ALA A 42 -5.46 12.49 -7.92
CA ALA A 42 -4.23 13.14 -7.50
C ALA A 42 -3.62 14.06 -8.58
N GLY A 43 -4.15 14.05 -9.82
CA GLY A 43 -3.67 14.88 -10.92
C GLY A 43 -2.31 14.45 -11.46
N PHE A 44 -2.07 13.15 -11.62
CA PHE A 44 -0.88 12.64 -12.29
C PHE A 44 -1.12 11.30 -13.03
N SER A 45 -0.11 10.85 -13.79
CA SER A 45 -0.20 9.61 -14.57
C SER A 45 -0.36 8.37 -13.70
N ARG A 46 -0.98 7.30 -14.23
CA ARG A 46 -1.02 5.99 -13.55
C ARG A 46 0.38 5.47 -13.23
N ASN A 47 1.38 5.73 -14.08
CA ASN A 47 2.77 5.34 -13.80
C ASN A 47 3.34 6.03 -12.55
N THR A 48 2.96 7.28 -12.30
CA THR A 48 3.34 7.98 -11.06
C THR A 48 2.70 7.32 -9.84
N ALA A 49 1.42 6.93 -9.90
CA ALA A 49 0.77 6.15 -8.83
C ALA A 49 1.48 4.81 -8.59
N TYR A 50 1.81 4.10 -9.67
CA TYR A 50 2.54 2.84 -9.60
C TYR A 50 3.90 3.00 -8.89
N ARG A 51 4.68 4.02 -9.28
CA ARG A 51 5.97 4.30 -8.65
C ARG A 51 5.84 4.72 -7.18
N LEU A 52 4.81 5.49 -6.82
CA LEU A 52 4.51 5.79 -5.40
C LEU A 52 4.23 4.53 -4.60
N GLU A 53 3.36 3.66 -5.11
CA GLU A 53 3.01 2.39 -4.44
C GLU A 53 4.17 1.39 -4.38
N LYS A 54 5.18 1.57 -5.24
CA LYS A 54 6.45 0.83 -5.19
C LYS A 54 7.49 1.47 -4.26
N GLY A 55 7.21 2.64 -3.69
CA GLY A 55 8.14 3.31 -2.79
C GLY A 55 9.31 3.96 -3.51
N ASP A 56 9.13 4.43 -4.75
CA ASP A 56 10.20 5.09 -5.51
C ASP A 56 10.69 6.38 -4.80
N PRO A 57 11.94 6.42 -4.33
CA PRO A 57 12.47 7.56 -3.57
C PRO A 57 12.78 8.78 -4.44
N GLY A 58 12.73 8.65 -5.76
CA GLY A 58 12.89 9.74 -6.71
C GLY A 58 11.63 10.59 -6.90
N LEU A 59 10.53 10.28 -6.22
CA LEU A 59 9.29 11.05 -6.28
C LEU A 59 9.24 12.16 -5.25
N ALA A 60 8.61 13.27 -5.61
CA ALA A 60 8.54 14.44 -4.75
C ALA A 60 7.53 14.24 -3.61
N LEU A 61 7.84 14.78 -2.43
CA LEU A 61 6.94 14.73 -1.26
C LEU A 61 5.54 15.28 -1.58
N GLY A 62 5.43 16.32 -2.40
CA GLY A 62 4.13 16.85 -2.83
C GLY A 62 3.29 15.90 -3.68
N GLN A 63 3.91 14.95 -4.39
CA GLN A 63 3.17 13.89 -5.10
C GLN A 63 2.62 12.86 -4.12
N LEU A 64 3.40 12.50 -3.11
CA LEU A 64 2.96 11.62 -2.02
C LEU A 64 1.78 12.24 -1.26
N LEU A 65 1.87 13.51 -0.87
CA LEU A 65 0.80 14.21 -0.16
C LEU A 65 -0.50 14.28 -0.98
N ARG A 66 -0.43 14.64 -2.26
CA ARG A 66 -1.61 14.64 -3.14
C ARG A 66 -2.20 13.24 -3.33
N TYR A 67 -1.36 12.21 -3.39
CA TYR A 67 -1.85 10.83 -3.50
C TYR A 67 -2.55 10.37 -2.23
N LEU A 68 -1.99 10.68 -1.05
CA LEU A 68 -2.59 10.39 0.24
C LEU A 68 -3.97 11.06 0.36
N ASP A 69 -4.07 12.35 0.03
CA ASP A 69 -5.34 13.08 0.05
C ASP A 69 -6.36 12.49 -0.94
N ALA A 70 -5.92 12.07 -2.13
CA ALA A 70 -6.80 11.46 -3.14
C ALA A 70 -7.42 10.12 -2.71
N ILE A 71 -6.73 9.34 -1.87
CA ILE A 71 -7.20 8.03 -1.39
C ILE A 71 -7.79 8.07 0.03
N ALA A 72 -7.43 9.07 0.83
CA ALA A 72 -7.89 9.28 2.19
C ALA A 72 -7.97 10.79 2.51
N PRO A 73 -8.99 11.50 2.00
CA PRO A 73 -9.12 12.94 2.22
C PRO A 73 -9.10 13.32 3.70
N GLY A 74 -8.35 14.37 4.05
CA GLY A 74 -8.21 14.86 5.42
C GLY A 74 -7.29 14.03 6.33
N LYS A 75 -6.73 12.92 5.86
CA LYS A 75 -5.70 12.17 6.58
C LYS A 75 -4.34 12.87 6.45
N SER A 76 -3.75 13.24 7.58
CA SER A 76 -2.40 13.83 7.60
C SER A 76 -1.33 12.77 7.33
N LEU A 77 -0.17 13.19 6.79
CA LEU A 77 0.97 12.30 6.60
C LEU A 77 1.46 11.72 7.94
N GLN A 78 1.40 12.49 9.03
CA GLN A 78 1.81 12.06 10.36
C GLN A 78 0.92 10.92 10.88
N SER A 79 -0.41 11.08 10.78
CA SER A 79 -1.35 10.03 11.20
C SER A 79 -1.34 8.83 10.27
N PHE A 80 -1.04 9.04 8.98
CA PHE A 80 -0.67 7.94 8.10
C PHE A 80 0.56 7.24 8.67
N LEU A 81 1.72 7.87 8.84
CA LEU A 81 2.93 7.17 9.31
C LEU A 81 2.77 6.48 10.67
N ALA A 82 1.95 7.00 11.59
CA ALA A 82 1.70 6.44 12.92
C ALA A 82 0.94 5.09 12.97
N GLU A 83 0.51 4.52 11.83
CA GLU A 83 -0.19 3.22 11.78
C GLU A 83 -1.66 3.20 12.23
N ASP A 84 -2.23 4.37 12.49
CA ASP A 84 -3.63 4.51 12.89
C ASP A 84 -4.60 4.59 11.69
N ASP A 85 -4.96 3.45 11.10
CA ASP A 85 -6.03 3.41 10.08
C ASP A 85 -7.03 2.24 10.23
N SER A 86 -8.26 2.59 10.61
CA SER A 86 -9.36 1.64 10.76
C SER A 86 -9.76 0.94 9.46
N ALA A 87 -9.50 1.53 8.28
CA ALA A 87 -9.77 0.88 7.00
C ALA A 87 -8.78 -0.26 6.73
N ILE A 88 -7.51 -0.10 7.11
CA ILE A 88 -6.50 -1.18 6.99
C ILE A 88 -6.87 -2.33 7.92
N ALA A 89 -7.23 -2.05 9.17
CA ALA A 89 -7.69 -3.06 10.11
C ALA A 89 -8.93 -3.83 9.60
N ALA A 90 -9.89 -3.11 8.99
CA ALA A 90 -11.07 -3.74 8.38
C ALA A 90 -10.73 -4.59 7.15
N LEU A 91 -9.72 -4.21 6.35
CA LEU A 91 -9.22 -5.02 5.25
C LEU A 91 -8.58 -6.31 5.77
N GLU A 92 -7.74 -6.22 6.80
CA GLU A 92 -7.08 -7.38 7.43
C GLU A 92 -8.08 -8.36 8.02
N GLU A 93 -9.14 -7.86 8.65
CA GLU A 93 -10.26 -8.66 9.12
C GLU A 93 -10.92 -9.45 7.98
N ARG A 94 -11.17 -8.79 6.84
CA ARG A 94 -11.76 -9.44 5.65
C ARG A 94 -10.81 -10.46 5.03
N GLU A 95 -9.52 -10.15 4.95
CA GLU A 95 -8.47 -11.07 4.48
C GLU A 95 -8.42 -12.33 5.36
N ARG A 96 -8.47 -12.14 6.70
CA ARG A 96 -8.50 -13.25 7.67
C ARG A 96 -9.74 -14.13 7.52
N ARG A 97 -10.92 -13.53 7.34
CA ARG A 97 -12.18 -14.27 7.12
C ARG A 97 -12.23 -15.04 5.80
N LYS A 98 -11.59 -14.52 4.75
CA LYS A 98 -11.51 -15.21 3.44
C LYS A 98 -10.55 -16.40 3.45
N ARG A 99 -9.63 -16.48 4.40
CA ARG A 99 -8.64 -17.55 4.52
C ARG A 99 -9.18 -18.74 5.32
N VAL A 100 -10.19 -19.43 4.78
CA VAL A 100 -10.48 -20.83 5.13
C VAL A 100 -10.29 -21.65 3.86
N ARG A 101 -9.25 -22.49 3.84
CA ARG A 101 -9.19 -23.58 2.85
C ARG A 101 -9.85 -24.80 3.50
N PRO A 102 -10.86 -25.42 2.87
CA PRO A 102 -11.35 -26.71 3.33
C PRO A 102 -10.19 -27.70 3.28
N MET A 103 -10.09 -28.53 4.32
CA MET A 103 -9.10 -29.60 4.40
C MET A 103 -9.26 -30.51 3.19
N SER A 104 -8.14 -30.96 2.62
CA SER A 104 -8.14 -31.93 1.52
C SER A 104 -8.68 -33.27 2.03
N LYS A 105 -9.15 -34.11 1.11
CA LYS A 105 -9.75 -35.41 1.45
C LYS A 105 -8.84 -36.28 2.34
N ARG A 106 -7.52 -36.26 2.09
CA ARG A 106 -6.52 -36.92 2.94
C ARG A 106 -6.52 -36.40 4.37
N GLU A 107 -6.58 -35.09 4.54
CA GLU A 107 -6.56 -34.45 5.85
C GLU A 107 -7.88 -34.63 6.62
N LEU A 108 -9.00 -34.84 5.92
CA LEU A 108 -10.27 -35.26 6.53
C LEU A 108 -10.29 -36.76 6.89
N ASP A 109 -9.66 -37.60 6.06
CA ASP A 109 -9.56 -39.04 6.30
C ASP A 109 -8.68 -39.34 7.53
N ASP A 110 -7.60 -38.57 7.75
CA ASP A 110 -6.75 -38.66 8.95
C ASP A 110 -7.42 -38.16 10.25
N LEU A 111 -8.58 -37.50 10.16
CA LEU A 111 -9.34 -36.98 11.30
C LEU A 111 -10.55 -37.85 11.70
N ASN A 112 -10.90 -38.84 10.88
CA ASN A 112 -11.96 -39.81 11.17
C ASN A 112 -11.34 -41.19 11.42
N PHE A 113 -11.04 -41.46 12.70
CA PHE A 113 -10.58 -42.72 13.33
C PHE A 113 -9.08 -43.05 13.21
#